data_AF-A0A0F9UCT3-F1
#
_entry.id   AF-A0A0F9UCT3-F1
#
_cell.length_a   1.000
_cell.length_b   1.000
_cell.length_c   1.000
_cell.angle_alpha   90.00
_cell.angle_beta   90.00
_cell.angle_gamma   90.00
#
_symmetry.space_group_name_H-M   'P 1'
#
loop_
_entity.id
_entity.type
_entity.pdbx_description
1 polymer ?
#
loop_
_entity_poly.entity_id
_entity_poly.type
_entity_poly.pdbx_seq_one_letter_code
_entity_poly.pdbx_strand_id
1 'polypeptide(L)'
;MAYSAYERVAGSSVIEAVEAHCRHLTASGTFGANSTPSLARVEQWIDQTYFDIQMRLAQEGYSTTVPSTSTAALGFLERLNVFGAVVQVELAHPITGLRGEPNDRYKQYAAMYKEGISVLATDALSVMGVERETQLSAYLEVGGISRSGKDRTYTDTDAVQSRFRRGFGRNPLAGTPISEGGTPV
;
A
#
# COMPACT_ATOMS: atom_id res chain seq x y z
N MET A 1 -19.31 -22.05 3.61
CA MET A 1 -19.10 -21.30 2.36
C MET A 1 -17.59 -21.23 2.18
N ALA A 2 -17.02 -21.32 0.98
CA ALA A 2 -15.56 -21.19 0.85
C ALA A 2 -15.23 -19.69 0.85
N TYR A 3 -14.50 -19.20 1.85
CA TYR A 3 -13.98 -17.83 1.86
C TYR A 3 -12.71 -17.75 1.01
N SER A 4 -12.37 -16.54 0.57
CA SER A 4 -11.16 -16.21 -0.17
C SER A 4 -10.14 -15.60 0.78
N ALA A 5 -8.94 -16.17 0.80
CA ALA A 5 -7.88 -15.74 1.69
C ALA A 5 -6.50 -16.11 1.14
N TYR A 6 -5.47 -15.45 1.67
CA TYR A 6 -4.10 -15.94 1.59
C TYR A 6 -3.89 -16.98 2.69
N GLU A 7 -3.59 -18.23 2.31
CA GLU A 7 -3.48 -19.36 3.23
C GLU A 7 -2.26 -20.22 2.94
N ARG A 8 -1.35 -20.40 3.91
CA ARG A 8 -0.23 -21.35 3.74
C ARG A 8 -0.71 -22.79 3.69
N VAL A 9 -1.79 -23.10 4.40
CA VAL A 9 -2.45 -24.41 4.39
C VAL A 9 -3.88 -24.20 3.96
N ALA A 10 -4.22 -24.70 2.77
CA ALA A 10 -5.51 -24.45 2.14
C ALA A 10 -6.67 -25.00 2.98
N GLY A 11 -7.70 -24.18 3.16
CA GLY A 11 -9.04 -24.58 3.58
C GLY A 11 -9.41 -24.28 5.04
N SER A 12 -8.45 -23.99 5.92
CA SER A 12 -8.79 -23.69 7.32
C SER A 12 -7.80 -22.80 8.08
N SER A 13 -6.61 -22.51 7.55
CA SER A 13 -5.55 -21.90 8.37
C SER A 13 -5.89 -20.51 8.88
N VAL A 14 -6.60 -19.71 8.06
CA VAL A 14 -7.00 -18.35 8.43
C VAL A 14 -8.11 -18.36 9.47
N ILE A 15 -9.13 -19.21 9.29
CA ILE A 15 -10.25 -19.24 10.24
C ILE A 15 -9.83 -19.78 11.60
N GLU A 16 -8.98 -20.82 11.64
CA GLU A 16 -8.39 -21.34 12.87
C GLU A 16 -7.53 -20.30 13.59
N ALA A 17 -6.78 -19.47 12.83
CA ALA A 17 -5.97 -18.40 13.39
C ALA A 17 -6.83 -17.25 13.95
N VAL A 18 -7.91 -16.87 13.25
CA VAL A 18 -8.89 -15.89 13.74
C VAL A 18 -9.54 -16.40 15.03
N GLU A 19 -9.97 -17.66 15.06
CA GLU A 19 -10.51 -18.30 16.26
C GLU A 19 -9.51 -18.30 17.41
N ALA A 20 -8.24 -18.61 17.15
CA ALA A 20 -7.17 -18.58 18.16
C ALA A 20 -6.98 -17.19 18.79
N HIS A 21 -7.11 -16.11 18.02
CA HIS A 21 -7.02 -14.75 18.53
C HIS A 21 -8.27 -14.29 19.27
N CYS A 22 -9.44 -14.77 18.85
CA CYS A 22 -10.75 -14.38 19.37
C CYS A 22 -11.36 -15.39 20.36
N ARG A 23 -10.57 -16.31 20.94
CA ARG A 23 -11.06 -17.33 21.89
C ARG A 23 -11.81 -16.77 23.09
N HIS A 24 -11.56 -15.53 23.49
CA HIS A 24 -12.27 -14.88 24.60
C HIS A 24 -13.70 -14.46 24.25
N LEU A 25 -14.07 -14.44 22.97
CA LEU A 25 -15.36 -13.99 22.49
C LEU A 25 -16.37 -15.13 22.31
N THR A 26 -15.90 -16.37 22.24
CA THR A 26 -16.73 -17.55 22.04
C THR A 26 -16.56 -18.54 23.20
N ALA A 27 -17.65 -19.14 23.67
CA ALA A 27 -17.61 -20.06 24.82
C ALA A 27 -16.79 -21.35 24.52
N SER A 28 -16.76 -21.77 23.26
CA SER A 28 -16.02 -22.94 22.79
C SER A 28 -14.68 -22.60 22.12
N GLY A 29 -14.34 -21.31 22.00
CA GLY A 29 -13.18 -20.88 21.22
C GLY A 29 -13.34 -21.02 19.70
N THR A 30 -14.57 -21.27 19.21
CA THR A 30 -14.88 -21.48 17.79
C THR A 30 -16.14 -20.70 17.37
N PHE A 31 -16.22 -20.29 16.10
CA PHE A 31 -17.41 -19.61 15.56
C PHE A 31 -18.38 -20.62 14.97
N GLY A 32 -19.66 -20.49 15.33
CA GLY A 32 -20.74 -21.35 14.83
C GLY A 32 -21.78 -20.55 14.06
N ALA A 33 -22.79 -21.22 13.52
CA ALA A 33 -23.93 -20.54 12.91
C ALA A 33 -24.69 -19.63 13.90
N ASN A 34 -24.69 -20.01 15.18
CA ASN A 34 -25.40 -19.32 16.25
C ASN A 34 -24.47 -18.53 17.19
N SER A 35 -23.18 -18.39 16.87
CA SER A 35 -22.30 -17.52 17.64
C SER A 35 -22.56 -16.05 17.31
N THR A 36 -22.14 -15.16 18.20
CA THR A 36 -22.12 -13.72 17.95
C THR A 36 -20.66 -13.30 17.90
N PRO A 37 -20.13 -12.83 16.75
CA PRO A 37 -20.69 -12.89 15.40
C PRO A 37 -20.77 -14.33 14.87
N SER A 38 -21.60 -14.55 13.86
CA SER A 38 -21.77 -15.88 13.24
C SER A 38 -20.59 -16.22 12.35
N LEU A 39 -20.34 -17.51 12.15
CA LEU A 39 -19.28 -18.01 11.27
C LEU A 39 -19.33 -17.37 9.87
N ALA A 40 -20.52 -17.33 9.26
CA ALA A 40 -20.71 -16.72 7.94
C ALA A 40 -20.33 -15.23 7.91
N ARG A 41 -20.51 -14.51 9.02
CA ARG A 41 -20.11 -13.10 9.11
C ARG A 41 -18.60 -12.95 9.25
N VAL A 42 -17.95 -13.85 9.98
CA VAL A 42 -16.48 -13.90 10.08
C VAL A 42 -15.85 -14.22 8.72
N GLU A 43 -16.38 -15.22 8.00
CA GLU A 43 -15.97 -15.55 6.62
C GLU A 43 -16.06 -14.32 5.70
N GLN A 44 -17.16 -13.56 5.79
CA GLN A 44 -17.31 -12.33 5.00
C GLN A 44 -16.27 -11.24 5.32
N TRP A 45 -15.84 -11.11 6.58
CA TRP A 45 -14.80 -10.15 6.94
C TRP A 45 -13.41 -10.59 6.50
N ILE A 46 -13.17 -11.91 6.46
CA ILE A 46 -11.97 -12.49 5.85
C ILE A 46 -11.94 -12.13 4.36
N ASP A 47 -13.05 -12.31 3.63
CA ASP A 47 -13.16 -11.93 2.21
C ASP A 47 -12.89 -10.44 1.99
N GLN A 48 -13.49 -9.58 2.81
CA GLN A 48 -13.31 -8.12 2.71
C GLN A 48 -11.84 -7.72 2.92
N THR A 49 -11.18 -8.34 3.90
CA THR A 49 -9.77 -8.08 4.18
C THR A 49 -8.88 -8.60 3.06
N TYR A 50 -9.21 -9.75 2.48
CA TYR A 50 -8.52 -10.29 1.31
C TYR A 50 -8.56 -9.32 0.12
N PHE A 51 -9.72 -8.74 -0.18
CA PHE A 51 -9.85 -7.75 -1.25
C PHE A 51 -9.13 -6.43 -0.95
N ASP A 52 -9.12 -5.98 0.31
CA ASP A 52 -8.33 -4.79 0.72
C ASP A 52 -6.84 -5.02 0.50
N ILE A 53 -6.32 -6.19 0.91
CA ILE A 53 -4.92 -6.56 0.68
C ILE A 53 -4.62 -6.64 -0.82
N GLN A 54 -5.50 -7.23 -1.64
CA GLN A 54 -5.34 -7.25 -3.10
C GLN A 54 -5.25 -5.86 -3.71
N MET A 55 -6.11 -4.94 -3.27
CA MET A 55 -6.06 -3.55 -3.71
C MET A 55 -4.70 -2.91 -3.41
N ARG A 56 -4.16 -3.16 -2.21
CA ARG A 56 -2.84 -2.65 -1.80
C ARG A 56 -1.70 -3.27 -2.60
N LEU A 57 -1.74 -4.58 -2.83
CA LEU A 57 -0.74 -5.25 -3.68
C LEU A 57 -0.76 -4.70 -5.11
N ALA A 58 -1.94 -4.54 -5.69
CA ALA A 58 -2.10 -3.98 -7.02
C ALA A 58 -1.63 -2.52 -7.11
N GLN A 59 -1.92 -1.70 -6.07
CA GLN A 59 -1.45 -0.33 -5.97
C GLN A 59 0.09 -0.25 -6.01
N GLU A 60 0.75 -1.22 -5.38
CA GLU A 60 2.20 -1.30 -5.34
C GLU A 60 2.80 -2.05 -6.54
N GLY A 61 1.99 -2.52 -7.48
CA GLY A 61 2.45 -3.23 -8.68
C GLY A 61 2.90 -4.67 -8.42
N TYR A 62 2.48 -5.28 -7.31
CA TYR A 62 2.62 -6.71 -7.09
C TYR A 62 1.45 -7.47 -7.72
N SER A 63 1.71 -8.72 -8.13
CA SER A 63 0.62 -9.63 -8.51
C SER A 63 -0.33 -9.85 -7.33
N THR A 64 -1.63 -9.79 -7.60
CA THR A 64 -2.68 -10.14 -6.63
C THR A 64 -2.76 -11.65 -6.37
N THR A 65 -2.17 -12.45 -7.25
CA THR A 65 -2.02 -13.89 -7.09
C THR A 65 -0.58 -14.21 -6.71
N VAL A 66 -0.35 -14.33 -5.40
CA VAL A 66 0.97 -14.69 -4.85
C VAL A 66 1.14 -16.21 -4.97
N PRO A 67 2.21 -16.70 -5.63
CA PRO A 67 2.43 -18.13 -5.82
C PRO A 67 2.67 -18.85 -4.49
N SER A 68 2.20 -20.09 -4.40
CA SER A 68 2.34 -20.93 -3.19
C SER A 68 3.79 -21.26 -2.82
N THR A 69 4.72 -21.08 -3.76
CA THR A 69 6.17 -21.25 -3.55
C THR A 69 6.77 -20.16 -2.67
N SER A 70 6.16 -18.96 -2.62
CA SER A 70 6.64 -17.83 -1.82
C SER A 70 6.08 -17.90 -0.39
N THR A 71 6.47 -18.96 0.34
CA THR A 71 5.89 -19.33 1.65
C THR A 71 5.99 -18.24 2.71
N ALA A 72 7.09 -17.45 2.71
CA ALA A 72 7.28 -16.34 3.63
C ALA A 72 6.30 -15.18 3.37
N ALA A 73 6.20 -14.75 2.11
CA ALA A 73 5.26 -13.71 1.69
C ALA A 73 3.81 -14.15 1.95
N LEU A 74 3.50 -15.39 1.63
CA LEU A 74 2.16 -15.93 1.80
C LEU A 74 1.79 -16.06 3.29
N GLY A 75 2.73 -16.44 4.16
CA GLY A 75 2.53 -16.42 5.61
C GLY A 75 2.35 -15.01 6.19
N PHE A 76 3.03 -14.01 5.62
CA PHE A 76 2.83 -12.62 6.00
C PHE A 76 1.44 -12.11 5.59
N LEU A 77 1.01 -12.39 4.37
CA LEU A 77 -0.31 -12.01 3.87
C LEU A 77 -1.44 -12.74 4.60
N GLU A 78 -1.24 -14.03 4.94
CA GLU A 78 -2.14 -14.79 5.80
C GLU A 78 -2.32 -14.10 7.15
N ARG A 79 -1.21 -13.72 7.80
CA ARG A 79 -1.25 -13.01 9.08
C ARG A 79 -1.96 -11.66 8.98
N LEU A 80 -1.73 -10.91 7.90
CA LEU A 80 -2.44 -9.66 7.65
C LEU A 80 -3.95 -9.86 7.50
N ASN A 81 -4.34 -10.91 6.77
CA ASN A 81 -5.74 -11.24 6.57
C ASN A 81 -6.44 -11.59 7.89
N VAL A 82 -5.76 -12.36 8.73
CA VAL A 82 -6.21 -12.68 10.09
C VAL A 82 -6.39 -11.41 10.93
N PHE A 83 -5.43 -10.49 10.90
CA PHE A 83 -5.53 -9.25 11.68
C PHE A 83 -6.68 -8.36 11.23
N GLY A 84 -6.89 -8.16 9.93
CA GLY A 84 -8.02 -7.38 9.44
C GLY A 84 -9.38 -8.00 9.82
N ALA A 85 -9.49 -9.34 9.75
CA ALA A 85 -10.71 -10.03 10.19
C ALA A 85 -10.94 -9.91 11.71
N VAL A 86 -9.90 -10.13 12.53
CA VAL A 86 -9.97 -10.02 14.00
C VAL A 86 -10.41 -8.63 14.43
N VAL A 87 -9.93 -7.58 13.75
CA VAL A 87 -10.34 -6.19 14.01
C VAL A 87 -11.85 -6.01 13.88
N GLN A 88 -12.48 -6.61 12.86
CA GLN A 88 -13.93 -6.55 12.67
C GLN A 88 -14.68 -7.37 13.73
N VAL A 89 -14.16 -8.54 14.09
CA VAL A 89 -14.73 -9.40 15.13
C VAL A 89 -14.75 -8.71 16.49
N GLU A 90 -13.66 -8.02 16.84
CA GLU A 90 -13.54 -7.25 18.10
C GLU A 90 -14.44 -6.02 18.11
N LEU A 91 -14.67 -5.36 16.96
CA LEU A 91 -15.61 -4.24 16.84
C LEU A 91 -17.07 -4.68 16.96
N ALA A 92 -17.40 -5.86 16.42
CA ALA A 92 -18.76 -6.37 16.44
C ALA A 92 -19.24 -6.78 17.84
N HIS A 93 -18.32 -6.96 18.78
CA HIS A 93 -18.67 -7.22 20.16
C HIS A 93 -18.94 -5.92 20.92
N PRO A 94 -20.14 -5.76 21.51
CA PRO A 94 -20.45 -4.58 22.30
C PRO A 94 -19.54 -4.53 23.53
N ILE A 95 -18.81 -3.42 23.67
CA ILE A 95 -17.91 -3.16 24.79
C ILE A 95 -18.79 -2.98 26.03
N THR A 96 -18.68 -3.86 27.02
CA THR A 96 -19.36 -3.74 28.33
C THR A 96 -18.68 -2.72 29.26
N GLY A 97 -17.66 -2.02 28.77
CA GLY A 97 -16.91 -1.02 29.52
C GLY A 97 -17.73 0.26 29.75
N LEU A 98 -18.02 0.55 31.02
CA LEU A 98 -18.70 1.76 31.51
C LEU A 98 -18.07 3.12 31.11
N ARG A 99 -16.95 3.14 30.38
CA ARG A 99 -16.13 4.35 30.15
C ARG A 99 -16.15 4.91 28.73
N GLY A 100 -16.86 4.29 27.78
CA GLY A 100 -16.90 4.79 26.40
C GLY A 100 -15.54 4.76 25.68
N GLU A 101 -14.53 4.09 26.24
CA GLU A 101 -13.22 3.91 25.61
C GLU A 101 -13.27 2.72 24.62
N PRO A 102 -12.63 2.83 23.43
CA PRO A 102 -12.60 1.73 22.47
C PRO A 102 -11.81 0.56 23.05
N ASN A 103 -12.25 -0.67 22.75
CA ASN A 103 -11.60 -1.92 23.14
C ASN A 103 -10.10 -1.88 22.84
N ASP A 104 -9.25 -2.01 23.86
CA ASP A 104 -7.79 -1.89 23.71
C ASP A 104 -7.21 -3.00 22.85
N ARG A 105 -7.83 -4.20 22.83
CA ARG A 105 -7.43 -5.29 21.94
C ARG A 105 -7.67 -4.93 20.49
N TYR A 106 -8.83 -4.33 20.18
CA TYR A 106 -9.11 -3.81 18.86
C TYR A 106 -8.03 -2.80 18.42
N LYS A 107 -7.66 -1.84 19.28
CA LYS A 107 -6.62 -0.85 18.95
C LYS A 107 -5.28 -1.51 18.62
N GLN A 108 -4.90 -2.51 19.39
CA GLN A 108 -3.66 -3.25 19.18
C GLN A 108 -3.67 -3.99 17.83
N TYR A 109 -4.73 -4.73 17.51
CA TYR A 109 -4.84 -5.43 16.23
C TYR A 109 -4.95 -4.46 15.05
N ALA A 110 -5.65 -3.34 15.21
CA ALA A 110 -5.73 -2.31 14.20
C ALA A 110 -4.37 -1.66 13.94
N ALA A 111 -3.54 -1.47 14.97
CA ALA A 111 -2.18 -0.99 14.82
C ALA A 111 -1.29 -2.02 14.09
N MET A 112 -1.36 -3.30 14.47
CA MET A 112 -0.62 -4.38 13.80
C MET A 112 -1.02 -4.54 12.33
N TYR A 113 -2.30 -4.42 12.02
CA TYR A 113 -2.79 -4.45 10.64
C TYR A 113 -2.26 -3.26 9.85
N LYS A 114 -2.36 -2.03 10.37
CA LYS A 114 -1.84 -0.83 9.70
C LYS A 114 -0.33 -0.88 9.47
N GLU A 115 0.43 -1.34 10.46
CA GLU A 115 1.86 -1.55 10.35
C GLU A 115 2.18 -2.56 9.24
N GLY A 116 1.50 -3.71 9.22
CA GLY A 116 1.72 -4.69 8.16
C GLY A 116 1.30 -4.19 6.77
N ILE A 117 0.23 -3.41 6.65
CA ILE A 117 -0.15 -2.76 5.38
C ILE A 117 0.93 -1.76 4.94
N SER A 118 1.55 -1.03 5.87
CA SER A 118 2.64 -0.12 5.52
C SER A 118 3.88 -0.84 4.98
N VAL A 119 4.11 -2.09 5.41
CA VAL A 119 5.18 -2.94 4.86
C VAL A 119 4.90 -3.35 3.40
N LEU A 120 3.63 -3.48 2.99
CA LEU A 120 3.28 -3.75 1.59
C LEU A 120 3.73 -2.63 0.64
N ALA A 121 3.76 -1.39 1.12
CA ALA A 121 4.25 -0.22 0.37
C ALA A 121 5.79 -0.16 0.25
N THR A 122 6.49 -1.14 0.81
CA THR A 122 7.94 -1.26 0.72
C THR A 122 8.35 -2.39 -0.23
N ASP A 123 9.65 -2.51 -0.50
CA ASP A 123 10.21 -3.61 -1.30
C ASP A 123 10.33 -4.94 -0.51
N ALA A 124 9.76 -5.04 0.69
CA ALA A 124 9.86 -6.23 1.53
C ALA A 124 9.31 -7.50 0.85
N LEU A 125 8.22 -7.40 0.09
CA LEU A 125 7.64 -8.53 -0.65
C LEU A 125 8.51 -8.99 -1.81
N SER A 126 9.18 -8.05 -2.49
CA SER A 126 10.20 -8.36 -3.51
C SER A 126 11.35 -9.16 -2.91
N VAL A 127 11.85 -8.75 -1.73
CA VAL A 127 12.89 -9.50 -1.00
C VAL A 127 12.41 -10.89 -0.56
N MET A 128 11.11 -11.05 -0.29
CA MET A 128 10.49 -12.34 0.02
C MET A 128 10.17 -13.20 -1.22
N GLY A 129 10.57 -12.77 -2.42
CA GLY A 129 10.43 -13.54 -3.66
C GLY A 129 9.08 -13.38 -4.36
N VAL A 130 8.39 -12.25 -4.16
CA VAL A 130 7.20 -11.89 -4.95
C VAL A 130 7.63 -10.96 -6.07
N GLU A 131 7.34 -11.36 -7.31
CA GLU A 131 7.64 -10.52 -8.47
C GLU A 131 6.76 -9.27 -8.50
N ARG A 132 7.37 -8.15 -8.90
CA ARG A 132 6.74 -6.85 -8.99
C ARG A 132 6.72 -6.42 -10.45
N GLU A 133 5.53 -6.33 -11.03
CA GLU A 133 5.30 -5.77 -12.35
C GLU A 133 5.06 -4.26 -12.20
N THR A 134 6.05 -3.52 -11.74
CA THR A 134 5.95 -2.06 -11.80
C THR A 134 6.00 -1.64 -13.26
N GLN A 135 4.86 -1.20 -13.79
CA GLN A 135 4.87 -0.41 -15.01
C GLN A 135 5.72 0.83 -14.72
N LEU A 136 6.93 0.88 -15.30
CA LEU A 136 7.89 1.99 -15.15
C LEU A 136 7.24 3.36 -15.48
N SER A 137 6.15 3.36 -16.26
CA SER A 137 5.33 4.52 -16.60
C SER A 137 4.58 5.13 -15.40
N ALA A 138 4.23 4.37 -14.36
CA ALA A 138 3.47 4.87 -13.22
C ALA A 138 4.30 5.77 -12.28
N TYR A 139 5.61 5.52 -12.18
CA TYR A 139 6.53 6.37 -11.40
C TYR A 139 7.08 7.56 -12.18
N LEU A 140 6.94 7.56 -13.52
CA LEU A 140 7.35 8.68 -14.38
C LEU A 140 6.44 9.92 -14.21
N GLU A 141 5.23 9.76 -13.68
CA GLU A 141 4.26 10.87 -13.56
C GLU A 141 4.27 11.57 -12.19
N VAL A 142 4.86 10.97 -11.15
CA VAL A 142 4.85 11.55 -9.78
C VAL A 142 5.97 12.56 -9.56
N GLY A 143 7.03 12.53 -10.36
CA GLY A 143 8.04 13.58 -10.43
C GLY A 143 7.68 14.59 -11.51
N GLY A 144 6.71 15.48 -11.23
CA GLY A 144 6.24 16.51 -12.15
C GLY A 144 7.36 17.17 -12.96
N ILE A 145 7.54 16.72 -14.19
CA ILE A 145 7.20 17.41 -15.44
C ILE A 145 7.40 16.36 -16.52
N SER A 146 6.31 15.84 -17.07
CA SER A 146 6.35 15.03 -18.28
C SER A 146 7.13 15.80 -19.35
N ARG A 147 8.15 15.17 -19.94
CA ARG A 147 8.95 15.75 -21.03
C ARG A 147 8.05 16.18 -22.20
N SER A 148 6.95 15.45 -22.42
CA SER A 148 5.91 15.79 -23.39
C SER A 148 5.14 17.09 -23.06
N GLY A 149 4.99 17.44 -21.78
CA GLY A 149 4.40 18.72 -21.35
C GLY A 149 5.34 19.91 -21.59
N LYS A 150 6.66 19.69 -21.55
CA LYS A 150 7.69 20.70 -21.90
C LYS A 150 7.87 20.88 -23.39
N ASP A 151 7.75 19.80 -24.18
CA ASP A 151 7.89 19.89 -25.63
C ASP A 151 6.79 20.75 -26.25
N ARG A 152 5.57 20.69 -25.71
CA ARG A 152 4.46 21.53 -26.18
C ARG A 152 4.76 23.02 -26.04
N THR A 153 5.32 23.47 -24.91
CA THR A 153 5.61 24.91 -24.73
C THR A 153 6.68 25.44 -25.68
N TYR A 154 7.56 24.58 -26.21
CA TYR A 154 8.62 24.99 -27.13
C TYR A 154 8.17 25.01 -28.59
N THR A 155 7.16 24.22 -28.95
CA THR A 155 6.58 24.17 -30.30
C THR A 155 5.28 24.95 -30.45
N ASP A 156 4.71 25.44 -29.35
CA ASP A 156 3.48 26.20 -29.35
C ASP A 156 3.70 27.61 -29.92
N THR A 157 3.10 27.86 -31.08
CA THR A 157 3.18 29.12 -31.81
C THR A 157 2.48 30.28 -31.12
N ASP A 158 1.59 30.02 -30.16
CA ASP A 158 0.89 31.06 -29.40
C ASP A 158 1.51 31.33 -28.00
N ALA A 159 2.52 30.54 -27.62
CA ALA A 159 3.18 30.69 -26.33
C ALA A 159 3.89 32.05 -26.23
N VAL A 160 3.45 32.85 -25.26
CA VAL A 160 4.09 34.13 -24.92
C VAL A 160 5.47 33.84 -24.36
N GLN A 161 6.50 33.97 -25.18
CA GLN A 161 7.88 33.77 -24.75
C GLN A 161 8.21 34.69 -23.58
N SER A 162 8.86 34.12 -22.55
CA SER A 162 9.36 34.88 -21.41
C SER A 162 10.24 36.04 -21.89
N ARG A 163 9.91 37.27 -21.48
CA ARG A 163 10.68 38.48 -21.82
C ARG A 163 12.07 38.53 -21.20
N PHE A 164 12.38 37.57 -20.32
CA PHE A 164 13.68 37.45 -19.68
C PHE A 164 14.66 36.75 -20.62
N ARG A 165 15.47 37.53 -21.34
CA ARG A 165 16.61 37.02 -22.10
C ARG A 165 17.81 36.83 -21.17
N ARG A 166 18.54 35.72 -21.34
CA ARG A 166 19.82 35.48 -20.64
C ARG A 166 20.78 36.65 -20.94
N GLY A 167 21.08 37.47 -19.93
CA GLY A 167 21.92 38.67 -20.07
C GLY A 167 21.24 40.01 -19.77
N PHE A 168 19.91 40.06 -19.63
CA PHE A 168 19.23 41.26 -19.12
C PHE A 168 19.49 41.37 -17.61
N GLY A 169 20.20 42.43 -17.20
CA GLY A 169 20.69 42.63 -15.83
C GLY A 169 22.18 42.37 -15.64
N ARG A 170 22.98 42.12 -16.70
CA ARG A 170 24.44 42.18 -16.58
C ARG A 170 24.87 43.59 -16.22
N ASN A 171 25.49 43.73 -15.06
CA ASN A 171 26.09 44.96 -14.57
C ASN A 171 27.09 45.49 -15.63
N PRO A 172 26.98 46.74 -16.12
CA PRO A 172 27.83 47.28 -17.18
C PRO A 172 29.34 47.38 -16.84
N LEU A 173 29.75 47.00 -15.63
CA LEU A 173 31.14 47.02 -15.16
C LEU A 173 31.81 45.63 -15.09
N ALA A 174 31.15 44.56 -15.49
CA ALA A 174 31.82 43.27 -15.65
C ALA A 174 32.66 43.29 -16.93
N GLY A 175 33.90 43.76 -16.81
CA GLY A 175 34.85 43.90 -17.90
C GLY A 175 34.92 42.63 -18.76
N THR A 176 34.78 42.82 -20.07
CA THR A 176 35.19 41.82 -21.06
C THR A 176 36.65 41.47 -20.82
N PRO A 177 37.00 40.19 -20.58
CA PRO A 177 38.40 39.80 -20.63
C PRO A 177 38.88 40.03 -22.08
N ILE A 178 39.85 40.92 -22.21
CA ILE A 178 40.54 41.21 -23.46
C ILE A 178 41.29 39.92 -23.82
N SER A 179 40.89 39.22 -24.88
CA SER A 179 41.68 38.11 -25.39
C SER A 179 42.91 38.70 -26.07
N GLU A 180 44.07 38.54 -25.44
CA GLU A 180 45.35 38.74 -26.11
C GLU A 180 45.48 37.74 -27.27
N GLY A 181 45.83 38.27 -28.45
CA GLY A 181 46.47 37.51 -29.52
C GLY A 181 45.55 36.95 -30.60
N GLY A 182 45.63 37.56 -31.79
CA GLY A 182 45.16 36.93 -33.02
C GLY A 182 44.91 37.92 -34.16
N THR A 183 45.97 38.39 -34.81
CA THR A 183 45.90 39.01 -36.14
C THR A 183 45.51 37.96 -37.19
N PRO A 184 44.66 38.32 -38.15
CA PRO A 184 44.87 37.82 -39.51
C PRO A 184 44.84 38.94 -40.56
N VAL A 185 45.63 38.68 -41.60
CA VAL A 185 45.72 39.40 -42.88
C VAL A 185 44.40 39.32 -43.64
#